data_AF-V4TMK8-F1
#
_entry.id   AF-V4TMK8-F1
#
_cell.length_a   1.000
_cell.length_b   1.000
_cell.length_c   1.000
_cell.angle_alpha   90.00
_cell.angle_beta   90.00
_cell.angle_gamma   90.00
#
_symmetry.space_group_name_H-M   'P 1'
#
loop_
_entity.id
_entity.type
_entity.pdbx_description
1 polymer ?
#
loop_
_entity_poly.entity_id
_entity_poly.type
_entity_poly.pdbx_seq_one_letter_code
_entity_poly.pdbx_strand_id
1 'polypeptide(L)'
;MNERPTPQDHSPPPPSRSADLSAFAWLLFRLDGRIGREAYWLGLLLVFAIFGIAGDLVAADLEPEAALNALLPLLLIGMWSQIALMAKRCHDRNLSGWFALISLIPIVGLAWSVIIGVLPGDAGPNRFGPERDVRPPR
;
A
#
# COMPACT_ATOMS: atom_id res chain seq x y z
N MET A 1 31.06 -37.09 28.77
CA MET A 1 31.21 -36.14 27.65
C MET A 1 29.93 -35.32 27.58
N ASN A 2 29.99 -34.05 28.00
CA ASN A 2 28.85 -33.13 27.91
C ASN A 2 28.97 -32.41 26.57
N GLU A 3 28.24 -32.87 25.55
CA GLU A 3 28.16 -32.17 24.27
C GLU A 3 27.34 -30.89 24.50
N ARG A 4 27.97 -29.72 24.32
CA ARG A 4 27.23 -28.45 24.34
C ARG A 4 26.31 -28.45 23.11
N PRO A 5 25.02 -28.08 23.25
CA PRO A 5 24.13 -27.92 22.11
C PRO A 5 24.73 -26.92 21.12
N THR A 6 24.84 -27.32 19.86
CA THR A 6 25.25 -26.44 18.75
C THR A 6 24.31 -25.23 18.72
N PRO A 7 24.81 -23.98 18.62
CA PRO A 7 23.96 -22.81 18.48
C PRO A 7 23.05 -23.01 17.27
N GLN A 8 21.73 -23.07 17.49
CA GLN A 8 20.78 -23.11 16.39
C GLN A 8 20.92 -21.81 15.61
N ASP A 9 21.21 -21.93 14.32
CA ASP A 9 21.25 -20.79 13.41
C ASP A 9 19.87 -20.14 13.38
N HIS A 10 19.74 -18.98 14.03
CA HIS A 10 18.51 -18.19 14.11
C HIS A 10 18.32 -17.30 12.87
N SER A 11 19.07 -17.55 11.79
CA SER A 11 18.86 -16.85 10.52
C SER A 11 17.44 -17.13 10.02
N PRO A 12 16.63 -16.09 9.74
CA PRO A 12 15.29 -16.29 9.24
C PRO A 12 15.34 -17.00 7.89
N PRO A 13 14.38 -17.90 7.60
CA PRO A 13 14.30 -18.53 6.29
C PRO A 13 14.17 -17.46 5.20
N PRO A 14 14.75 -17.69 4.01
CA PRO A 14 14.62 -16.75 2.90
C PRO A 14 13.14 -16.51 2.57
N PRO A 15 12.76 -15.28 2.16
CA PRO A 15 11.39 -14.98 1.79
C PRO A 15 10.93 -15.92 0.67
N SER A 16 9.75 -16.50 0.84
CA SER A 16 9.14 -17.37 -0.16
C SER A 16 8.22 -16.55 -1.07
N ARG A 17 8.15 -16.92 -2.36
CA ARG A 17 7.33 -16.21 -3.37
C ARG A 17 5.86 -16.01 -2.97
N SER A 18 5.29 -16.95 -2.21
CA SER A 18 3.91 -16.85 -1.70
C SER A 18 3.76 -15.79 -0.60
N ALA A 19 4.79 -15.60 0.23
CA ALA A 19 4.82 -14.53 1.23
C ALA A 19 4.94 -13.15 0.58
N ASP A 20 5.66 -13.04 -0.54
CA ASP A 20 5.77 -11.77 -1.27
C ASP A 20 4.44 -11.37 -1.90
N LEU A 21 3.76 -12.30 -2.58
CA LEU A 21 2.46 -12.03 -3.21
C LEU A 21 1.37 -11.67 -2.19
N SER A 22 1.37 -12.33 -1.02
CA SER A 22 0.41 -12.01 0.05
C SER A 22 0.69 -10.62 0.64
N ALA A 23 1.95 -10.22 0.79
CA ALA A 23 2.33 -8.88 1.22
C ALA A 23 1.90 -7.81 0.21
N PHE A 24 2.09 -8.06 -1.09
CA PHE A 24 1.59 -7.16 -2.15
C PHE A 24 0.08 -7.04 -2.14
N ALA A 25 -0.63 -8.17 -2.03
CA ALA A 25 -2.09 -8.16 -1.98
C ALA A 25 -2.64 -7.42 -0.75
N TRP A 26 -1.99 -7.61 0.41
CA TRP A 26 -2.30 -6.86 1.62
C TRP A 26 -2.04 -5.35 1.43
N LEU A 27 -0.89 -4.98 0.86
CA LEU A 27 -0.53 -3.59 0.65
C LEU A 27 -1.51 -2.87 -0.27
N LEU A 28 -1.92 -3.51 -1.37
CA LEU A 28 -2.69 -2.86 -2.44
C LEU A 28 -4.19 -3.09 -2.39
N PHE A 29 -4.70 -4.12 -1.71
CA PHE A 29 -6.13 -4.46 -1.78
C PHE A 29 -6.82 -4.59 -0.43
N ARG A 30 -6.07 -4.75 0.67
CA ARG A 30 -6.64 -4.81 2.02
C ARG A 30 -6.64 -3.44 2.71
N LEU A 31 -7.67 -3.17 3.50
CA LEU A 31 -7.83 -1.91 4.24
C LEU A 31 -7.27 -1.99 5.67
N ASP A 32 -7.05 -3.19 6.20
CA ASP A 32 -6.58 -3.40 7.57
C ASP A 32 -5.07 -3.19 7.74
N GLY A 33 -4.68 -2.88 8.99
CA GLY A 33 -3.31 -2.57 9.37
C GLY A 33 -2.94 -1.10 9.17
N ARG A 34 -1.64 -0.82 9.32
CA ARG A 34 -1.06 0.52 9.23
C ARG A 34 0.27 0.48 8.48
N ILE A 35 0.56 1.52 7.70
CA ILE A 35 1.79 1.59 6.87
C ILE A 35 2.65 2.82 7.15
N GLY A 36 3.95 2.67 6.88
CA GLY A 36 4.99 3.72 6.84
C GLY A 36 4.71 4.87 5.88
N ARG A 37 5.43 5.99 6.04
CA ARG A 37 5.49 7.03 5.02
C ARG A 37 6.13 6.49 3.74
N GLU A 38 7.20 5.72 3.87
CA GLU A 38 7.91 5.09 2.75
C GLU A 38 7.01 4.14 1.96
N ALA A 39 6.42 3.15 2.64
CA ALA A 39 5.48 2.21 2.01
C ALA A 39 4.27 2.92 1.38
N TYR A 40 3.79 4.00 1.98
CA TYR A 40 2.71 4.82 1.43
C TYR A 40 3.14 5.51 0.11
N TRP A 41 4.26 6.22 0.10
CA TRP A 41 4.73 6.95 -1.08
C TRP A 41 5.19 6.01 -2.19
N LEU A 42 5.91 4.94 -1.87
CA LEU A 42 6.34 3.94 -2.84
C LEU A 42 5.15 3.17 -3.41
N GLY A 43 4.16 2.82 -2.57
CA GLY A 43 2.92 2.19 -3.02
C GLY A 43 2.12 3.11 -3.94
N LEU A 44 2.00 4.39 -3.59
CA LEU A 44 1.29 5.37 -4.40
C LEU A 44 2.01 5.62 -5.74
N LEU A 45 3.34 5.75 -5.72
CA LEU A 45 4.15 5.87 -6.92
C LEU A 45 4.01 4.63 -7.82
N LEU A 46 4.03 3.42 -7.24
CA LEU A 46 3.83 2.18 -7.98
C LEU A 46 2.47 2.15 -8.67
N VAL A 47 1.41 2.53 -7.96
CA VAL A 47 0.06 2.65 -8.54
C VAL A 47 0.06 3.71 -9.64
N PHE A 48 0.61 4.91 -9.45
CA PHE A 48 0.63 5.88 -10.56
C PHE A 48 1.45 5.42 -11.76
N ALA A 49 2.58 4.74 -11.54
CA ALA A 49 3.43 4.24 -12.62
C ALA A 49 2.73 3.16 -13.45
N ILE A 50 2.15 2.14 -12.81
CA ILE A 50 1.46 1.04 -13.51
C ILE A 50 0.32 1.59 -14.37
N PHE A 51 -0.50 2.46 -13.80
CA PHE A 51 -1.73 2.92 -14.44
C PHE A 51 -1.44 4.03 -15.46
N GLY A 52 -0.42 4.86 -15.24
CA GLY A 52 0.06 5.83 -16.22
C GLY A 52 0.64 5.15 -17.46
N ILE A 53 1.53 4.16 -17.27
CA ILE A 53 2.09 3.38 -18.39
C ILE A 53 0.99 2.66 -19.16
N ALA A 54 0.05 2.01 -18.47
CA ALA A 54 -1.07 1.34 -19.13
C ALA A 54 -1.97 2.32 -19.90
N GLY A 55 -2.19 3.53 -19.34
CA GLY A 55 -2.90 4.61 -20.00
C GLY A 55 -2.24 5.02 -21.31
N ASP A 56 -0.93 5.28 -21.29
CA ASP A 56 -0.15 5.68 -22.47
C ASP A 56 -0.17 4.60 -23.56
N LEU A 57 0.01 3.33 -23.17
CA LEU A 57 -0.02 2.20 -24.12
C LEU A 57 -1.38 2.04 -24.79
N VAL A 58 -2.48 2.20 -24.05
CA VAL A 58 -3.83 2.05 -24.59
C VAL A 58 -4.23 3.27 -25.45
N ALA A 59 -3.89 4.48 -25.01
CA ALA A 59 -4.25 5.71 -25.70
C ALA A 59 -3.48 5.91 -27.02
N ALA A 60 -2.34 5.23 -27.20
CA ALA A 60 -1.56 5.28 -28.44
C ALA A 60 -2.26 4.59 -29.62
N ASP A 61 -3.01 3.52 -29.36
CA ASP A 61 -3.50 2.61 -30.41
C ASP A 61 -5.03 2.56 -30.54
N LEU A 62 -5.77 3.07 -29.56
CA LEU A 62 -7.24 2.97 -29.52
C LEU A 62 -7.93 4.34 -29.67
N GLU A 63 -9.07 4.32 -30.37
CA GLU A 63 -10.03 5.42 -30.37
C GLU A 63 -10.56 5.71 -28.94
N PRO A 64 -10.94 6.95 -28.61
CA PRO A 64 -11.24 7.37 -27.24
C PRO A 64 -12.28 6.52 -26.49
N GLU A 65 -13.34 6.06 -27.18
CA GLU A 65 -14.37 5.22 -26.56
C GLU A 65 -13.85 3.82 -26.22
N ALA A 66 -13.08 3.21 -27.13
CA ALA A 66 -12.46 1.92 -26.91
C ALA A 66 -11.38 1.99 -25.82
N ALA A 67 -10.58 3.07 -25.81
CA ALA A 67 -9.61 3.34 -24.76
C ALA A 67 -10.29 3.48 -23.39
N LEU A 68 -11.39 4.22 -23.30
CA LEU A 68 -12.15 4.35 -22.06
C LEU A 68 -12.67 3.00 -21.56
N ASN A 69 -13.27 2.20 -22.43
CA ASN A 69 -13.78 0.88 -22.05
C ASN A 69 -12.67 -0.07 -21.57
N ALA A 70 -11.50 -0.02 -22.20
CA ALA A 70 -10.34 -0.81 -21.80
C ALA A 70 -9.72 -0.33 -20.46
N LEU A 71 -9.65 0.99 -20.24
CA LEU A 71 -9.02 1.59 -19.07
C LEU A 71 -9.93 1.64 -17.85
N LEU A 72 -11.25 1.71 -18.01
CA LEU A 72 -12.17 1.89 -16.88
C LEU A 72 -12.01 0.84 -15.77
N PRO A 73 -11.93 -0.48 -16.04
CA PRO A 73 -11.69 -1.48 -15.00
C PRO A 73 -10.35 -1.26 -14.28
N LEU A 74 -9.32 -0.87 -15.04
CA LEU A 74 -8.00 -0.59 -14.51
C LEU A 74 -8.08 0.65 -13.58
N LEU A 75 -8.66 1.76 -14.03
CA LEU A 75 -8.86 2.95 -13.20
C LEU A 75 -9.57 2.64 -11.86
N LEU A 76 -10.58 1.76 -11.87
CA LEU A 76 -11.27 1.34 -10.64
C LEU A 76 -10.37 0.54 -9.69
N ILE A 77 -9.52 -0.35 -10.22
CA ILE A 77 -8.53 -1.11 -9.43
C ILE A 77 -7.48 -0.15 -8.83
N GLY A 78 -6.96 0.78 -9.63
CA GLY A 78 -5.98 1.78 -9.17
C GLY A 78 -6.56 2.69 -8.09
N MET A 79 -7.80 3.15 -8.28
CA MET A 79 -8.54 3.93 -7.29
C MET A 79 -8.73 3.14 -5.98
N TRP A 80 -9.08 1.86 -6.06
CA TRP A 80 -9.19 1.01 -4.87
C TRP A 80 -7.86 0.88 -4.14
N SER A 81 -6.76 0.66 -4.87
CA SER A 81 -5.43 0.58 -4.27
C SER A 81 -4.99 1.88 -3.61
N GLN A 82 -5.29 3.03 -4.22
CA GLN A 82 -5.08 4.33 -3.60
C GLN A 82 -5.86 4.48 -2.28
N ILE A 83 -7.14 4.10 -2.27
CA ILE A 83 -7.97 4.11 -1.05
C ILE A 83 -7.36 3.19 0.02
N ALA A 84 -6.92 1.99 -0.37
CA ALA A 84 -6.34 1.02 0.55
C ALA A 84 -5.03 1.50 1.19
N LEU A 85 -4.16 2.17 0.42
CA LEU A 85 -2.94 2.80 0.93
C LEU A 85 -3.27 3.96 1.88
N MET A 86 -4.21 4.83 1.48
CA MET A 86 -4.64 5.98 2.28
C MET A 86 -5.29 5.55 3.59
N ALA A 87 -6.15 4.52 3.58
CA ALA A 87 -6.79 4.00 4.78
C ALA A 87 -5.75 3.50 5.79
N LYS A 88 -4.78 2.69 5.35
CA LYS A 88 -3.67 2.22 6.20
C LYS A 88 -2.78 3.37 6.70
N ARG A 89 -2.62 4.43 5.91
CA ARG A 89 -1.87 5.61 6.35
C ARG A 89 -2.67 6.49 7.32
N CYS A 90 -4.00 6.54 7.22
CA CYS A 90 -4.88 7.12 8.25
C CYS A 90 -4.83 6.31 9.55
N HIS A 91 -4.92 4.99 9.46
CA HIS A 91 -4.83 4.07 10.59
C HIS A 91 -3.53 4.23 11.37
N ASP A 92 -2.44 4.51 10.68
CA ASP A 92 -1.16 4.77 11.31
C ASP A 92 -1.14 6.00 12.24
N ARG A 93 -2.04 6.96 12.03
CA ARG A 93 -2.26 8.13 12.90
C ARG A 93 -3.49 7.94 13.81
N ASN A 94 -3.91 6.68 13.96
CA ASN A 94 -5.08 6.29 14.75
C ASN A 94 -6.38 6.98 14.30
N LEU A 95 -6.45 7.41 13.04
CA LEU A 95 -7.65 7.95 12.39
C LEU A 95 -8.48 6.81 11.79
N SER A 96 -9.76 7.07 11.55
CA SER A 96 -10.63 6.12 10.84
C SER A 96 -10.21 5.95 9.38
N GLY A 97 -10.34 4.74 8.83
CA GLY A 97 -10.14 4.48 7.40
C GLY A 97 -11.07 5.29 6.49
N TRP A 98 -12.22 5.75 6.99
CA TRP A 98 -13.15 6.61 6.24
C TRP A 98 -12.54 7.93 5.75
N PHE A 99 -11.52 8.45 6.44
CA PHE A 99 -10.78 9.62 5.97
C PHE A 99 -10.05 9.38 4.64
N ALA A 100 -9.88 8.12 4.21
CA ALA A 100 -9.36 7.80 2.89
C ALA A 100 -10.26 8.30 1.75
N LEU A 101 -11.57 8.41 1.96
CA LEU A 101 -12.51 8.87 0.92
C LEU A 101 -12.30 10.34 0.54
N ILE A 102 -11.63 11.13 1.38
CA ILE A 102 -11.22 12.51 1.04
C ILE A 102 -10.33 12.51 -0.21
N SER A 103 -9.57 11.43 -0.45
CA SER A 103 -8.73 11.28 -1.64
C SER A 103 -9.50 11.31 -2.97
N LEU A 104 -10.82 11.10 -2.95
CA LEU A 104 -11.68 11.13 -4.14
C LEU A 104 -12.05 12.55 -4.59
N ILE A 105 -11.78 13.56 -3.75
CA ILE A 105 -11.99 14.96 -4.10
C ILE A 105 -10.67 15.45 -4.72
N PRO A 106 -10.60 15.95 -5.97
CA PRO A 106 -9.31 16.14 -6.66
C PRO A 106 -8.27 16.98 -5.89
N ILE A 107 -8.55 18.26 -5.68
CA ILE A 107 -7.61 19.19 -5.04
C ILE A 107 -7.49 18.91 -3.54
N VAL A 108 -8.64 18.68 -2.88
CA VAL A 108 -8.70 18.43 -1.42
C VAL A 108 -8.03 17.09 -1.07
N GLY A 109 -8.24 16.08 -1.89
CA GLY A 109 -7.67 14.75 -1.76
C GLY A 109 -6.17 14.72 -2.02
N LEU A 110 -5.68 15.50 -2.98
CA LEU A 110 -4.24 15.71 -3.17
C LEU A 110 -3.62 16.38 -1.94
N ALA A 111 -4.22 17.45 -1.44
CA ALA A 111 -3.75 18.11 -0.22
C ALA A 111 -3.76 17.15 0.98
N TRP A 112 -4.83 16.37 1.14
CA TRP A 112 -4.95 15.36 2.19
C TRP A 112 -3.87 14.28 2.08
N SER A 113 -3.65 13.74 0.88
CA SER A 113 -2.59 12.77 0.57
C SER A 113 -1.23 13.26 1.05
N VAL A 114 -0.87 14.49 0.70
CA VAL A 114 0.38 15.11 1.13
C VAL A 114 0.43 15.27 2.64
N ILE A 115 -0.61 15.85 3.26
CA ILE A 115 -0.69 16.08 4.71
C ILE A 115 -0.48 14.77 5.47
N ILE A 116 -1.22 13.71 5.15
CA ILE A 116 -1.06 12.45 5.90
C ILE A 116 0.24 11.74 5.54
N GLY A 117 0.71 11.88 4.29
CA GLY A 117 1.92 11.26 3.79
C GLY A 117 3.20 11.81 4.44
N VAL A 118 3.21 13.10 4.84
CA VAL A 118 4.39 13.73 5.46
C VAL A 118 4.36 13.73 6.97
N LEU A 119 3.19 13.78 7.62
CA LEU A 119 3.12 13.83 9.08
C LEU A 119 3.63 12.51 9.71
N PRO A 120 4.12 12.51 10.96
CA PRO A 120 4.49 11.28 11.66
C PRO A 120 3.28 10.37 11.92
N GLY A 121 3.54 9.09 12.16
CA GLY A 121 2.56 8.16 12.72
C GLY A 121 2.52 8.21 14.23
N ASP A 122 1.56 7.49 14.83
CA ASP A 122 1.57 7.24 16.26
C ASP A 122 2.79 6.39 16.64
N ALA A 123 3.49 6.78 17.70
CA ALA A 123 4.54 5.95 18.29
C ALA A 123 3.90 4.76 19.02
N GLY A 124 4.49 3.57 18.87
CA GLY A 124 3.98 2.36 19.53
C GLY A 124 2.67 1.80 18.93
N PRO A 125 2.06 0.82 19.62
CA PRO A 125 0.82 0.17 19.19
C PRO A 125 -0.38 1.12 19.18
N ASN A 126 -1.31 0.94 18.23
CA ASN A 126 -2.60 1.63 18.20
C ASN A 126 -3.75 0.66 17.87
N ARG A 127 -4.99 1.16 17.73
CA ARG A 127 -6.17 0.31 17.50
C ARG A 127 -6.12 -0.53 16.21
N PHE A 128 -5.20 -0.22 15.30
CA PHE A 128 -5.06 -0.86 13.99
C PHE A 128 -3.87 -1.81 13.91
N GLY A 129 -3.14 -2.02 15.01
CA GLY A 129 -2.08 -3.00 15.09
C GLY A 129 -0.88 -2.55 15.92
N PRO A 130 0.12 -3.44 16.07
CA PRO A 130 1.38 -3.09 16.69
C PRO A 130 2.08 -1.95 15.94
N GLU A 131 3.10 -1.38 16.57
CA GLU A 131 4.01 -0.47 15.86
C GLU A 131 4.56 -1.16 14.60
N ARG A 132 4.87 -0.36 13.58
CA ARG A 132 5.45 -0.84 12.33
C ARG A 132 6.69 -1.70 12.64
N ASP A 133 6.58 -3.02 12.55
CA ASP A 133 7.78 -3.82 12.33
C ASP A 133 8.25 -3.47 10.92
N VAL A 134 9.55 -3.32 10.70
CA VAL A 134 10.12 -3.06 9.36
C VAL A 134 10.02 -4.33 8.49
N ARG A 135 9.19 -5.31 8.88
CA ARG A 135 9.10 -6.66 8.33
C ARG A 135 7.67 -7.01 7.88
N PRO A 136 7.53 -7.86 6.85
CA PRO A 136 6.24 -8.35 6.39
C PRO A 136 5.49 -9.11 7.52
N PRO A 137 4.15 -9.09 7.51
CA PRO A 137 3.34 -9.77 8.52
C PRO A 137 3.58 -11.29 8.48
N ARG A 138 3.67 -11.87 9.68
CA ARG A 138 3.83 -13.32 9.92
C ARG A 138 2.56 -14.10 9.61
#